data_AF-A0A0F5P945-F1
#
_entry.id   AF-A0A0F5P945-F1
#
_cell.length_a   1.000
_cell.length_b   1.000
_cell.length_c   1.000
_cell.angle_alpha   90.00
_cell.angle_beta   90.00
_cell.angle_gamma   90.00
#
_symmetry.space_group_name_H-M   'P 1'
#
loop_
_entity.id
_entity.type
_entity.pdbx_description
1 polymer ?
#
loop_
_entity_poly.entity_id
_entity_poly.type
_entity_poly.pdbx_seq_one_letter_code
_entity_poly.pdbx_strand_id
1 'polypeptide(L)'
;MIENQIEDGFMTFTVVEERLVAAMAVLWRSGDRERAWLRGSTLPIWREVVAEHKDASPDDAAIVTCALTRVEVMDADEAMGWVAAWVPSGPTRRVVGVVLSYLASGNPRADWPTIWARMGGKAGGWTTEGLRKRYGRSITIICEKLNAKRSGGLSVSTCKIDRP
;
A
#
# COMPACT_ATOMS: atom_id res chain seq x y z
N MET A 1 8.32 15.65 -7.48
CA MET A 1 9.14 15.11 -8.58
C MET A 1 8.59 13.74 -9.01
N ILE A 2 7.29 13.67 -9.38
CA ILE A 2 6.57 12.43 -9.75
C ILE A 2 6.01 12.52 -11.18
N GLU A 3 6.07 13.69 -11.82
CA GLU A 3 5.37 13.96 -13.09
C GLU A 3 6.00 13.35 -14.36
N ASN A 4 7.23 12.82 -14.31
CA ASN A 4 7.97 12.45 -15.54
C ASN A 4 8.16 10.94 -15.77
N GLN A 5 7.23 10.08 -15.35
CA GLN A 5 7.30 8.63 -15.66
C GLN A 5 6.05 8.10 -16.40
N ILE A 6 5.12 8.97 -16.77
CA ILE A 6 3.92 8.63 -17.56
C ILE A 6 4.09 9.12 -19.01
N GLU A 7 5.30 9.10 -19.57
CA GLU A 7 5.52 9.61 -20.94
C GLU A 7 5.06 8.64 -22.05
N ASP A 8 4.90 7.34 -21.76
CA ASP A 8 4.56 6.33 -22.79
C ASP A 8 3.22 5.61 -22.60
N GLY A 9 2.39 6.02 -21.63
CA GLY A 9 1.09 5.38 -21.36
C GLY A 9 1.15 3.93 -20.85
N PHE A 10 2.35 3.32 -20.80
CA PHE A 10 2.58 1.97 -20.31
C PHE A 10 2.85 1.96 -18.80
N MET A 11 2.13 1.12 -18.06
CA MET A 11 2.32 0.93 -16.63
C MET A 11 3.41 -0.12 -16.39
N THR A 12 4.56 0.32 -15.87
CA THR A 12 5.65 -0.56 -15.44
C THR A 12 5.42 -1.06 -14.01
N PHE A 13 6.15 -2.12 -13.63
CA PHE A 13 6.08 -2.69 -12.29
C PHE A 13 6.35 -1.66 -11.18
N THR A 14 7.38 -0.84 -11.36
CA THR A 14 7.80 0.16 -10.37
C THR A 14 6.74 1.25 -10.20
N VAL A 15 6.16 1.73 -11.30
CA VAL A 15 5.10 2.76 -11.25
C VAL A 15 3.85 2.24 -10.53
N VAL A 16 3.46 0.99 -10.78
CA VAL A 16 2.31 0.36 -10.07
C VAL A 16 2.62 0.17 -8.59
N GLU A 17 3.83 -0.27 -8.26
CA GLU A 17 4.27 -0.43 -6.86
C GLU A 17 4.28 0.92 -6.13
N GLU A 18 4.84 1.98 -6.74
CA GLU A 18 4.88 3.33 -6.17
C GLU A 18 3.48 3.87 -5.91
N ARG A 19 2.54 3.72 -6.85
CA ARG A 19 1.13 4.12 -6.65
C ARG A 19 0.47 3.35 -5.50
N LEU A 20 0.73 2.05 -5.40
CA LEU A 20 0.19 1.24 -4.31
C LEU A 20 0.79 1.60 -2.94
N VAL A 21 2.08 1.93 -2.89
CA VAL A 21 2.75 2.39 -1.67
C VAL A 21 2.23 3.77 -1.26
N ALA A 22 2.06 4.69 -2.21
CA ALA A 22 1.46 6.00 -1.96
C ALA A 22 0.02 5.87 -1.44
N ALA A 23 -0.77 4.98 -2.04
CA ALA A 23 -2.12 4.66 -1.58
C ALA A 23 -2.11 4.08 -0.15
N MET A 24 -1.18 3.19 0.19
CA MET A 24 -1.04 2.67 1.55
C MET A 24 -0.67 3.76 2.56
N ALA A 25 0.21 4.69 2.20
CA ALA A 25 0.55 5.83 3.04
C ALA A 25 -0.65 6.77 3.25
N VAL A 26 -1.49 6.97 2.23
CA VAL A 26 -2.77 7.67 2.36
C VAL A 26 -3.69 6.92 3.32
N LEU A 27 -3.83 5.60 3.19
CA LEU A 27 -4.67 4.80 4.08
C LEU A 27 -4.22 4.85 5.55
N TRP A 28 -2.91 4.89 5.81
CA TRP A 28 -2.39 5.00 7.17
C TRP A 28 -2.62 6.38 7.78
N ARG A 29 -2.58 7.44 6.96
CA ARG A 29 -2.91 8.80 7.37
C ARG A 29 -4.42 9.01 7.50
N SER A 30 -5.22 8.33 6.69
CA SER A 30 -6.68 8.30 6.83
C SER A 30 -6.98 7.42 8.04
N GLY A 31 -6.83 7.99 9.23
CA GLY A 31 -7.26 7.34 10.46
C GLY A 31 -8.66 6.80 10.25
N ASP A 32 -8.84 5.51 10.53
CA ASP A 32 -10.16 4.90 10.55
C ASP A 32 -11.01 5.77 11.48
N ARG A 33 -11.94 6.53 10.88
CA ARG A 33 -12.88 7.37 11.63
C ARG A 33 -13.58 6.52 12.66
N GLU A 34 -13.74 5.22 12.36
CA GLU A 34 -14.33 4.29 13.27
C GLU A 34 -13.41 3.84 14.43
N ARG A 35 -12.12 3.77 14.22
CA ARG A 35 -11.17 3.47 15.30
C ARG A 35 -10.92 4.68 16.20
N ALA A 36 -11.10 5.89 15.68
CA ALA A 36 -10.96 7.13 16.44
C ALA A 36 -12.06 7.28 17.50
N TRP A 37 -13.34 7.03 17.16
CA TRP A 37 -14.45 7.00 18.16
C TRP A 37 -14.47 5.71 18.99
N LEU A 38 -14.03 4.54 18.48
CA LEU A 38 -13.98 3.29 19.27
C LEU A 38 -12.82 3.25 20.28
N ARG A 39 -11.71 3.98 20.04
CA ARG A 39 -10.73 4.28 21.10
C ARG A 39 -11.28 5.28 22.14
N GLY A 40 -12.47 5.83 21.91
CA GLY A 40 -13.32 6.52 22.89
C GLY A 40 -14.09 5.55 23.80
N SER A 41 -13.63 4.31 23.98
CA SER A 41 -14.11 3.46 25.08
C SER A 41 -13.71 3.99 26.47
N THR A 42 -12.95 5.08 26.55
CA THR A 42 -13.06 6.04 27.66
C THR A 42 -14.35 6.84 27.48
N LEU A 43 -15.46 6.24 27.91
CA LEU A 43 -16.68 6.96 28.26
C LEU A 43 -16.29 8.28 28.95
N PRO A 44 -16.87 9.45 28.58
CA PRO A 44 -16.53 10.73 29.20
C PRO A 44 -16.80 10.80 30.71
N ILE A 45 -17.37 9.75 31.30
CA ILE A 45 -17.64 9.60 32.73
C ILE A 45 -16.48 8.97 33.51
N TRP A 46 -15.53 8.28 32.87
CA TRP A 46 -14.35 7.72 33.52
C TRP A 46 -13.07 8.29 32.90
N ARG A 47 -12.46 9.27 33.59
CA ARG A 47 -11.11 9.75 33.29
C ARG A 47 -10.10 8.67 33.69
N GLU A 48 -9.81 7.74 32.79
CA GLU A 48 -8.57 6.97 32.90
C GLU A 48 -7.41 7.77 32.33
N VAL A 49 -6.39 7.93 33.17
CA VAL A 49 -5.15 8.65 32.95
C VAL A 49 -4.50 8.18 31.65
N VAL A 50 -4.62 8.99 30.60
CA VAL A 50 -3.74 8.90 29.44
C VAL A 50 -2.41 9.48 29.90
N ALA A 51 -1.32 8.73 29.73
CA ALA A 51 0.02 9.25 29.98
C ALA A 51 0.21 10.52 29.13
N GLU A 52 0.31 11.66 29.82
CA GLU A 52 0.58 12.97 29.22
C GLU A 52 1.78 12.82 28.28
N HIS A 53 1.53 13.04 26.99
CA HIS A 53 2.59 13.25 26.02
C HIS A 53 3.49 14.35 26.57
N LYS A 54 4.78 14.04 26.69
CA LYS A 54 5.85 14.95 27.09
C LYS A 54 5.63 16.35 26.53
N ASP A 55 5.73 17.33 27.42
CA ASP A 55 5.69 18.77 27.16
C ASP A 55 6.56 19.19 25.97
N ALA A 56 5.96 19.26 24.79
CA ALA A 56 6.40 20.12 23.72
C ALA A 56 5.26 21.11 23.46
N SER A 57 5.56 22.41 23.55
CA SER A 57 4.58 23.49 23.43
C SER A 57 3.80 23.40 22.10
N PRO A 58 2.45 23.37 22.11
CA PRO A 58 1.62 23.24 20.92
C PRO A 58 1.51 24.51 20.06
N ASP A 59 2.13 25.64 20.44
CA ASP A 59 2.07 26.89 19.66
C ASP A 59 2.85 26.83 18.32
N ASP A 60 3.72 25.84 18.12
CA ASP A 60 4.56 25.71 16.90
C ASP A 60 4.15 24.56 15.95
N ALA A 61 3.13 23.77 16.28
CA ALA A 61 2.66 22.70 15.39
C ALA A 61 1.39 23.13 14.65
N ALA A 62 1.53 23.52 13.38
CA ALA A 62 0.39 23.87 12.54
C ALA A 62 -0.65 22.73 12.53
N ILE A 63 -1.87 23.02 12.97
CA ILE A 63 -2.99 22.09 12.90
C ILE A 63 -3.30 21.86 11.41
N VAL A 64 -2.83 20.74 10.86
CA VAL A 64 -3.08 20.35 9.46
C VAL A 64 -4.51 19.80 9.35
N THR A 65 -5.50 20.69 9.27
CA THR A 65 -6.93 20.34 9.24
C THR A 65 -7.38 19.65 7.95
N CYS A 66 -6.55 19.62 6.92
CA CYS A 66 -6.83 18.98 5.63
C CYS A 66 -5.61 18.20 5.12
N ALA A 67 -5.06 17.28 5.92
CA ALA A 67 -3.85 16.54 5.57
C ALA A 67 -3.98 15.61 4.33
N LEU A 68 -5.21 15.39 3.85
CA LEU A 68 -5.53 14.57 2.69
C LEU A 68 -6.42 15.34 1.73
N THR A 69 -5.95 15.49 0.50
CA THR A 69 -6.71 16.06 -0.61
C THR A 69 -7.69 15.03 -1.18
N ARG A 70 -8.78 15.50 -1.80
CA ARG A 70 -9.75 14.60 -2.47
C ARG A 70 -9.08 13.78 -3.57
N VAL A 71 -8.11 14.37 -4.27
CA VAL A 71 -7.36 13.69 -5.34
C VAL A 71 -6.54 12.54 -4.77
N GLU A 72 -5.79 12.76 -3.68
CA GLU A 72 -5.03 11.68 -3.03
C GLU A 72 -5.93 10.51 -2.58
N VAL A 73 -7.12 10.80 -2.06
CA VAL A 73 -8.07 9.76 -1.64
C VAL A 73 -8.61 9.01 -2.86
N MET A 74 -8.99 9.71 -3.93
CA MET A 74 -9.45 9.07 -5.16
C MET A 74 -8.38 8.20 -5.81
N ASP A 75 -7.12 8.67 -5.84
CA ASP A 75 -5.98 7.93 -6.35
C ASP A 75 -5.70 6.69 -5.50
N ALA A 76 -5.83 6.81 -4.18
CA ALA A 76 -5.66 5.69 -3.26
C ALA A 76 -6.77 4.64 -3.43
N ASP A 77 -8.03 5.07 -3.55
CA ASP A 77 -9.18 4.20 -3.79
C ASP A 77 -9.07 3.49 -5.13
N GLU A 78 -8.63 4.19 -6.19
CA GLU A 78 -8.38 3.60 -7.50
C GLU A 78 -7.32 2.48 -7.41
N ALA A 79 -6.17 2.80 -6.81
CA ALA A 79 -5.05 1.88 -6.69
C ALA A 79 -5.41 0.64 -5.84
N MET A 80 -6.09 0.84 -4.72
CA MET A 80 -6.57 -0.26 -3.87
C MET A 80 -7.67 -1.08 -4.55
N GLY A 81 -8.50 -0.43 -5.38
CA GLY A 81 -9.47 -1.08 -6.25
C GLY A 81 -8.84 -2.10 -7.21
N TRP A 82 -7.64 -1.84 -7.73
CA TRP A 82 -6.92 -2.81 -8.56
C TRP A 82 -6.54 -4.08 -7.80
N VAL A 83 -6.07 -3.93 -6.56
CA VAL A 83 -5.74 -5.08 -5.69
C VAL A 83 -7.00 -5.88 -5.38
N ALA A 84 -8.11 -5.21 -5.07
CA ALA A 84 -9.38 -5.87 -4.81
C ALA A 84 -9.93 -6.63 -6.03
N ALA A 85 -9.77 -6.06 -7.22
CA ALA A 85 -10.32 -6.61 -8.47
C ALA A 85 -9.50 -7.78 -9.05
N TRP A 86 -8.17 -7.72 -8.99
CA TRP A 86 -7.31 -8.63 -9.76
C TRP A 86 -6.44 -9.57 -8.92
N VAL A 87 -6.14 -9.21 -7.67
CA VAL A 87 -5.34 -10.08 -6.80
C VAL A 87 -6.26 -11.13 -6.16
N PRO A 88 -5.95 -12.44 -6.30
CA PRO A 88 -6.73 -13.50 -5.68
C PRO A 88 -6.89 -13.28 -4.17
N SER A 89 -8.09 -13.55 -3.67
CA SER A 89 -8.41 -13.48 -2.25
C SER A 89 -7.61 -14.51 -1.43
N GLY A 90 -7.61 -14.33 -0.11
CA GLY A 90 -6.92 -15.22 0.82
C GLY A 90 -5.45 -14.83 1.04
N PRO A 91 -4.52 -15.81 1.09
CA PRO A 91 -3.16 -15.56 1.55
C PRO A 91 -2.37 -14.62 0.64
N THR A 92 -2.63 -14.62 -0.68
CA THR A 92 -1.92 -13.76 -1.64
C THR A 92 -2.18 -12.28 -1.37
N ARG A 93 -3.44 -11.90 -1.13
CA ARG A 93 -3.81 -10.52 -0.78
C ARG A 93 -3.19 -10.08 0.55
N ARG A 94 -3.11 -10.99 1.53
CA ARG A 94 -2.41 -10.73 2.80
C ARG A 94 -0.93 -10.45 2.59
N VAL A 95 -0.25 -11.22 1.75
CA VAL A 95 1.18 -10.99 1.43
C VAL A 95 1.37 -9.61 0.81
N VAL A 96 0.55 -9.25 -0.18
CA VAL A 96 0.60 -7.91 -0.81
C VAL A 96 0.40 -6.81 0.23
N GLY A 97 -0.60 -6.92 1.09
CA GLY A 97 -0.85 -5.93 2.14
C GLY A 97 0.32 -5.76 3.12
N VAL A 98 0.96 -6.85 3.56
CA VAL A 98 2.11 -6.80 4.47
C VAL A 98 3.34 -6.19 3.80
N VAL A 99 3.59 -6.52 2.53
CA VAL A 99 4.73 -5.96 1.78
C VAL A 99 4.53 -4.46 1.55
N LEU A 100 3.35 -4.04 1.07
CA LEU A 100 3.04 -2.62 0.85
C LEU A 100 3.09 -1.83 2.15
N SER A 101 2.61 -2.40 3.26
CA SER A 101 2.74 -1.82 4.60
C SER A 101 4.20 -1.62 5.00
N TYR A 102 5.06 -2.61 4.73
CA TYR A 102 6.49 -2.51 5.05
C TYR A 102 7.20 -1.45 4.19
N LEU A 103 6.81 -1.30 2.92
CA LEU A 103 7.35 -0.25 2.05
C LEU A 103 6.85 1.15 2.46
N ALA A 104 5.56 1.27 2.78
CA ALA A 104 4.94 2.52 3.22
C ALA A 104 5.50 3.05 4.55
N SER A 105 6.12 2.21 5.38
CA SER A 105 6.84 2.67 6.58
C SER A 105 8.19 3.33 6.28
N GLY A 106 8.52 3.59 5.01
CA GLY A 106 9.73 4.31 4.60
C GLY A 106 10.91 3.40 4.27
N ASN A 107 10.72 2.08 4.15
CA ASN A 107 11.79 1.18 3.74
C ASN A 107 11.93 1.16 2.22
N PRO A 108 13.14 1.33 1.66
CA PRO A 108 13.35 1.42 0.21
C PRO A 108 13.16 0.08 -0.52
N ARG A 109 13.26 -1.05 0.18
CA ARG A 109 13.14 -2.40 -0.41
C ARG A 109 12.51 -3.35 0.59
N ALA A 110 11.76 -4.34 0.09
CA ALA A 110 11.13 -5.37 0.91
C ALA A 110 12.16 -6.34 1.51
N ASP A 111 12.28 -6.35 2.85
CA ASP A 111 13.09 -7.33 3.57
C ASP A 111 12.30 -8.63 3.81
N TRP A 112 12.55 -9.64 2.97
CA TRP A 112 11.78 -10.89 2.95
C TRP A 112 11.82 -11.70 4.26
N PRO A 113 12.96 -11.80 4.99
CA PRO A 113 13.00 -12.41 6.32
C PRO A 113 12.06 -11.74 7.32
N THR A 114 12.05 -10.41 7.38
CA THR A 114 11.14 -9.66 8.28
C THR A 114 9.68 -9.86 7.89
N ILE A 115 9.36 -9.81 6.60
CA ILE A 115 8.01 -10.06 6.09
C ILE A 115 7.56 -11.50 6.40
N TRP A 116 8.46 -12.47 6.24
CA TRP A 116 8.21 -13.87 6.54
C TRP A 116 7.92 -14.10 8.03
N ALA A 117 8.67 -13.45 8.92
CA ALA A 117 8.40 -13.48 10.35
C ALA A 117 6.99 -12.94 10.68
N ARG A 118 6.57 -11.83 10.06
CA ARG A 118 5.22 -11.27 10.21
C ARG A 118 4.11 -12.16 9.66
N MET A 119 4.43 -13.04 8.71
CA MET A 119 3.50 -14.02 8.13
C MET A 119 3.38 -15.32 8.94
N GLY A 120 4.01 -15.41 10.11
CA GLY A 120 3.97 -16.59 10.99
C GLY A 120 5.18 -17.52 10.87
N GLY A 121 6.21 -17.13 10.12
CA GLY A 121 7.49 -17.84 10.07
C GLY A 121 7.37 -19.32 9.72
N LYS A 122 8.15 -20.17 10.42
CA LYS A 122 8.17 -21.63 10.20
C LYS A 122 6.81 -22.29 10.46
N ALA A 123 6.05 -21.79 11.43
CA ALA A 123 4.73 -22.32 11.76
C ALA A 123 3.69 -22.07 10.64
N GLY A 124 3.90 -21.02 9.83
CA GLY A 124 3.01 -20.69 8.72
C GLY A 124 3.23 -21.55 7.46
N GLY A 125 4.27 -22.39 7.40
CA GLY A 125 4.56 -23.22 6.22
C GLY A 125 5.00 -22.44 4.97
N TRP A 126 5.35 -21.15 5.12
CA TRP A 126 5.77 -20.30 4.02
C TRP A 126 7.29 -20.31 3.84
N THR A 127 7.74 -20.08 2.61
CA THR A 127 9.15 -19.79 2.30
C THR A 127 9.31 -18.33 1.86
N THR A 128 10.45 -17.71 2.16
CA THR A 128 10.77 -16.33 1.74
C THR A 128 10.66 -16.16 0.23
N GLU A 129 11.18 -17.12 -0.54
CA GLU A 129 11.12 -17.11 -2.00
C GLU A 129 9.70 -17.29 -2.53
N GLY A 130 8.87 -18.10 -1.85
CA GLY A 130 7.46 -18.25 -2.18
C GLY A 130 6.68 -16.95 -2.00
N LEU A 131 6.97 -16.19 -0.95
CA LEU A 131 6.38 -14.86 -0.70
C LEU A 131 6.78 -13.87 -1.79
N ARG A 132 8.08 -13.82 -2.14
CA ARG A 132 8.60 -12.97 -3.20
C ARG A 132 7.93 -13.22 -4.55
N LYS A 133 7.81 -14.49 -4.96
CA LYS A 133 7.16 -14.86 -6.21
C LYS A 133 5.67 -14.51 -6.22
N ARG A 134 4.97 -14.71 -5.11
CA ARG A 134 3.53 -14.36 -4.99
C ARG A 134 3.31 -12.86 -5.08
N TYR A 135 4.13 -12.08 -4.40
CA TYR A 135 4.10 -10.63 -4.50
C TYR A 135 4.36 -10.17 -5.93
N GLY A 136 5.46 -10.62 -6.54
CA GLY A 136 5.83 -10.26 -7.91
C GLY A 136 4.71 -10.59 -8.91
N ARG A 137 4.16 -11.81 -8.85
CA ARG A 137 3.03 -12.21 -9.72
C ARG A 137 1.81 -11.32 -9.52
N SER A 138 1.51 -10.90 -8.29
CA SER A 138 0.34 -10.07 -8.01
C SER A 138 0.46 -8.70 -8.67
N ILE A 139 1.62 -8.05 -8.54
CA ILE A 139 1.88 -6.75 -9.17
C ILE A 139 1.94 -6.90 -10.71
N THR A 140 2.57 -7.97 -11.23
CA THR A 140 2.59 -8.25 -12.66
C THR A 140 1.18 -8.42 -13.23
N ILE A 141 0.29 -9.15 -12.56
CA ILE A 141 -1.12 -9.29 -12.98
C ILE A 141 -1.81 -7.93 -13.05
N ILE A 142 -1.58 -7.05 -12.06
CA ILE A 142 -2.14 -5.69 -12.07
C ILE A 142 -1.60 -4.90 -13.28
N CYS A 143 -0.29 -4.94 -13.53
CA CYS A 143 0.33 -4.28 -14.68
C CYS A 143 -0.25 -4.77 -16.00
N GLU A 144 -0.34 -6.09 -16.20
CA GLU A 144 -0.91 -6.71 -17.40
C GLU A 144 -2.35 -6.27 -17.63
N LYS A 145 -3.18 -6.21 -16.57
CA LYS A 145 -4.58 -5.79 -16.69
C LYS A 145 -4.73 -4.30 -16.97
N LEU A 146 -3.91 -3.44 -16.36
CA LEU A 146 -3.88 -2.01 -16.66
C LEU A 146 -3.46 -1.75 -18.10
N ASN A 147 -2.40 -2.42 -18.53
CA ASN A 147 -1.88 -2.29 -19.89
C ASN A 147 -2.87 -2.86 -20.91
N ALA A 148 -3.53 -4.00 -20.62
CA ALA A 148 -4.58 -4.56 -21.47
C ALA A 148 -5.79 -3.64 -21.60
N LYS A 149 -6.22 -2.98 -20.52
CA LYS A 149 -7.30 -1.99 -20.57
C LYS A 149 -6.94 -0.78 -21.43
N ARG A 150 -5.67 -0.37 -21.43
CA ARG A 150 -5.16 0.76 -22.23
C ARG A 150 -4.92 0.38 -23.69
N SER A 151 -4.40 -0.83 -23.94
CA SER A 151 -4.17 -1.38 -25.28
C SER A 151 -5.42 -1.93 -25.95
N GLY A 152 -6.54 -2.04 -25.23
CA GLY A 152 -7.87 -2.27 -25.81
C GLY A 152 -8.32 -1.21 -26.83
N GLY A 153 -7.58 -0.09 -26.96
CA GLY A 153 -7.67 0.85 -28.07
C GLY A 153 -6.44 0.90 -29.01
N LEU A 154 -5.35 0.20 -28.69
CA LEU A 154 -4.08 0.17 -29.44
C LEU A 154 -3.47 -1.22 -29.32
N SER A 155 -3.67 -2.08 -30.32
CA SER A 155 -3.00 -3.37 -30.39
C SER A 155 -1.48 -3.16 -30.45
N VAL A 156 -0.75 -3.57 -29.41
CA VAL A 156 0.72 -3.63 -29.49
C VAL A 156 1.22 -4.98 -28.99
N SER A 157 1.93 -5.59 -29.93
CA SER A 157 2.71 -6.81 -29.92
C SER A 157 3.59 -6.96 -28.69
N THR A 158 3.53 -8.13 -28.07
CA THR A 158 4.36 -8.55 -26.94
C THR A 158 5.86 -8.50 -27.29
N CYS A 159 6.63 -7.61 -26.64
CA CYS A 159 8.08 -7.75 -26.55
C CYS A 159 8.41 -8.83 -25.51
N LYS A 160 9.11 -9.87 -25.98
CA LYS A 160 9.69 -10.92 -25.12
C LYS A 160 10.66 -10.28 -24.13
N ILE A 161 10.54 -10.66 -22.87
CA ILE A 161 11.57 -10.41 -21.85
C ILE A 161 12.66 -11.46 -22.09
N ASP A 162 13.71 -11.10 -22.81
CA ASP A 162 14.95 -11.87 -22.81
C ASP A 162 15.62 -11.68 -21.45
N ARG A 163 15.90 -12.80 -20.79
CA ARG A 163 16.70 -12.87 -19.56
C ARG A 163 18.01 -13.59 -19.92
N PRO A 164 19.18 -13.11 -19.47
CA PRO A 164 20.45 -13.81 -19.69
C PRO A 164 20.46 -15.19 -19.02
#